data_AF-A0A521TK94-F1
#
_entry.id   AF-A0A521TK94-F1
#
_cell.length_a   1.000
_cell.length_b   1.000
_cell.length_c   1.000
_cell.angle_alpha   90.00
_cell.angle_beta   90.00
_cell.angle_gamma   90.00
#
_symmetry.space_group_name_H-M   'P 1'
#
loop_
_entity.id
_entity.type
_entity.pdbx_description
1 polymer ?
#
loop_
_entity_poly.entity_id
_entity_poly.type
_entity_poly.pdbx_seq_one_letter_code
_entity_poly.pdbx_strand_id
1 'polypeptide(L)'
;DGDKLSISISNVYGDDYGVFSQDGPIIFEMLDITKSDTLNFEIQNHGSRIINTVVMLSEDPDNSGVLSNTNSPFMNKILPLAISGILLIIGIITLLIGVILSLVDWKNIQNNKRNF
;
A
#
# COMPACT_ATOMS: atom_id res chain seq x y z
N ASP A 1 -26.40 -19.08 -26.40
CA ASP A 1 -27.01 -18.07 -25.52
C ASP A 1 -26.09 -17.78 -24.35
N GLY A 2 -25.05 -16.99 -24.61
CA GLY A 2 -24.06 -16.55 -23.61
C GLY A 2 -24.20 -15.05 -23.34
N ASP A 3 -23.44 -14.57 -22.36
CA ASP A 3 -23.35 -13.15 -22.05
C ASP A 3 -22.58 -12.43 -23.15
N LYS A 4 -23.22 -11.48 -23.83
CA LYS A 4 -22.65 -10.73 -24.94
C LYS A 4 -22.60 -9.25 -24.61
N LEU A 5 -21.40 -8.73 -24.40
CA LEU A 5 -21.14 -7.38 -23.91
C LEU A 5 -20.26 -6.63 -24.91
N SER A 6 -20.48 -5.33 -25.07
CA SER A 6 -19.51 -4.44 -25.71
C SER A 6 -19.16 -3.30 -24.77
N ILE A 7 -17.86 -3.07 -24.59
CA ILE A 7 -17.31 -2.01 -23.75
C ILE A 7 -16.57 -1.05 -24.67
N SER A 8 -17.00 0.20 -24.74
CA SER A 8 -16.29 1.27 -25.45
C SER A 8 -15.63 2.18 -24.41
N ILE A 9 -14.35 2.49 -24.61
CA ILE A 9 -13.55 3.28 -23.69
C ILE A 9 -13.02 4.50 -24.43
N SER A 10 -13.35 5.69 -23.94
CA SER A 10 -12.90 6.96 -24.52
C SER A 10 -12.55 7.98 -23.44
N ASN A 11 -12.05 9.15 -23.83
CA ASN A 11 -11.93 10.31 -22.93
C ASN A 11 -12.82 11.49 -23.37
N VAL A 12 -12.97 12.45 -22.46
CA VAL A 12 -13.74 13.69 -22.68
C VAL A 12 -13.09 14.64 -23.69
N TYR A 13 -11.86 14.37 -24.13
CA TYR A 13 -11.10 15.17 -25.08
C TYR A 13 -11.16 14.63 -26.52
N GLY A 14 -11.86 13.50 -26.73
CA GLY A 14 -12.08 12.91 -28.04
C GLY A 14 -11.13 11.77 -28.41
N ASP A 15 -10.27 11.31 -27.50
CA ASP A 15 -9.47 10.11 -27.72
C ASP A 15 -10.34 8.85 -27.53
N ASP A 16 -10.21 7.91 -28.46
CA ASP A 16 -10.85 6.59 -28.44
C ASP A 16 -9.80 5.52 -28.10
N TYR A 17 -10.01 4.80 -27.01
CA TYR A 17 -9.14 3.72 -26.56
C TYR A 17 -9.61 2.34 -27.04
N GLY A 18 -10.71 2.28 -27.79
CA GLY A 18 -11.20 1.10 -28.49
C GLY A 18 -12.51 0.54 -27.97
N VAL A 19 -13.02 -0.42 -28.74
CA VAL A 19 -14.24 -1.18 -28.45
C VAL A 19 -13.88 -2.63 -28.23
N PHE A 20 -14.21 -3.14 -27.04
CA PHE A 20 -13.91 -4.48 -26.57
C PHE A 20 -15.20 -5.28 -26.53
N SER A 21 -15.24 -6.42 -27.22
CA SER A 21 -16.40 -7.32 -27.25
C SER A 21 -16.13 -8.53 -26.38
N GLN A 22 -17.08 -8.83 -25.50
CA GLN A 22 -17.04 -9.97 -24.58
C GLN A 22 -18.12 -10.97 -24.94
N ASP A 23 -17.71 -12.24 -25.05
CA ASP A 23 -18.60 -13.39 -25.23
C ASP A 23 -18.19 -14.46 -24.20
N GLY A 24 -18.56 -14.23 -22.93
CA GLY A 24 -18.14 -15.08 -21.81
C GLY A 24 -18.27 -14.45 -20.42
N PRO A 25 -18.17 -15.23 -19.34
CA PRO A 25 -18.57 -14.80 -18.00
C PRO A 25 -17.62 -13.80 -17.31
N ILE A 26 -16.31 -13.80 -17.62
CA ILE A 26 -15.33 -12.89 -17.00
C ILE A 26 -14.21 -12.56 -18.01
N ILE A 27 -13.88 -11.28 -18.17
CA ILE A 27 -12.68 -10.81 -18.87
C ILE A 27 -11.80 -10.03 -17.90
N PHE A 28 -10.49 -10.30 -17.94
CA PHE A 28 -9.46 -9.46 -17.36
C PHE A 28 -8.67 -8.83 -18.50
N GLU A 29 -8.98 -7.58 -18.83
CA GLU A 29 -8.22 -6.79 -19.80
C GLU A 29 -7.56 -5.63 -19.08
N MET A 30 -6.24 -5.53 -19.23
CA MET A 30 -5.44 -4.45 -18.67
C MET A 30 -5.25 -3.40 -19.75
N LEU A 31 -5.87 -2.24 -19.56
CA LEU A 31 -5.69 -1.09 -20.45
C LEU A 31 -4.72 -0.11 -19.77
N ASP A 32 -3.54 0.04 -20.36
CA ASP A 32 -2.55 1.01 -19.90
C ASP A 32 -2.85 2.38 -20.54
N ILE A 33 -3.23 3.36 -19.70
CA ILE A 33 -3.62 4.69 -20.14
C ILE A 33 -2.64 5.70 -19.54
N THR A 34 -1.82 6.30 -20.40
CA THR A 34 -0.75 7.23 -20.01
C THR A 34 -1.25 8.61 -19.59
N LYS A 35 -2.50 8.99 -19.94
CA LYS A 35 -3.16 10.23 -19.48
C LYS A 35 -4.64 9.96 -19.23
N SER A 36 -5.04 9.91 -17.97
CA SER A 36 -6.35 9.43 -17.53
C SER A 36 -7.25 10.52 -16.92
N ASP A 37 -7.11 11.76 -17.37
CA ASP A 37 -7.80 12.92 -16.78
C ASP A 37 -9.31 12.67 -16.57
N THR A 38 -10.01 12.13 -17.56
CA THR A 38 -11.38 11.60 -17.40
C THR A 38 -11.67 10.52 -18.43
N LEU A 39 -11.99 9.32 -17.97
CA LEU A 39 -12.36 8.17 -18.80
C LEU A 39 -13.88 8.00 -18.84
N ASN A 40 -14.40 7.69 -20.02
CA ASN A 40 -15.79 7.31 -20.24
C ASN A 40 -15.85 5.84 -20.62
N PHE A 41 -16.70 5.09 -19.91
CA PHE A 41 -16.94 3.66 -20.14
C PHE A 41 -18.38 3.47 -20.57
N GLU A 42 -18.60 3.11 -21.82
CA GLU A 42 -19.92 2.77 -22.34
C GLU A 42 -20.04 1.25 -22.42
N ILE A 43 -20.94 0.68 -21.61
CA ILE A 43 -21.13 -0.78 -21.51
C ILE A 43 -22.52 -1.12 -22.03
N GLN A 44 -22.58 -1.87 -23.13
CA GLN A 44 -23.83 -2.32 -23.73
C GLN A 44 -23.95 -3.84 -23.64
N ASN A 45 -25.10 -4.31 -23.16
CA ASN A 45 -25.46 -5.72 -23.13
C ASN A 45 -26.28 -6.07 -24.38
N HIS A 46 -25.70 -6.89 -25.25
CA HIS A 46 -26.33 -7.42 -26.46
C HIS A 46 -26.92 -8.82 -26.24
N GLY A 47 -26.79 -9.36 -25.02
CA GLY A 47 -27.38 -10.63 -24.59
C GLY A 47 -28.84 -10.49 -24.14
N SER A 48 -29.52 -11.62 -24.00
CA SER A 48 -30.94 -11.68 -23.59
C SER A 48 -31.15 -11.73 -22.07
N ARG A 49 -30.07 -11.83 -21.29
CA ARG A 49 -30.10 -11.97 -19.82
C ARG A 49 -29.64 -10.69 -19.15
N ILE A 50 -30.16 -10.42 -17.95
CA ILE A 50 -29.66 -9.35 -17.09
C ILE A 50 -28.32 -9.77 -16.52
N ILE A 51 -27.35 -8.87 -16.57
CA ILE A 51 -25.97 -9.09 -16.11
C ILE A 51 -25.58 -7.99 -15.13
N ASN A 52 -24.71 -8.33 -14.18
CA ASN A 52 -24.10 -7.35 -13.27
C ASN A 52 -22.67 -7.09 -13.73
N THR A 53 -22.34 -5.81 -13.89
CA THR A 53 -20.99 -5.40 -14.29
C THR A 53 -20.29 -4.71 -13.13
N VAL A 54 -19.05 -5.09 -12.86
CA VAL A 54 -18.17 -4.45 -11.88
C VAL A 54 -16.94 -3.96 -12.60
N VAL A 55 -16.67 -2.65 -12.53
CA VAL A 55 -15.47 -2.04 -13.07
C VAL A 55 -14.51 -1.77 -11.92
N MET A 56 -13.28 -2.27 -12.02
CA MET A 56 -12.21 -2.00 -11.06
C MET A 56 -11.14 -1.14 -11.73
N LEU A 57 -10.84 -0.01 -11.11
CA LEU A 57 -9.74 0.87 -11.51
C LEU A 57 -8.63 0.72 -10.47
N SER A 58 -7.40 0.53 -10.93
CA SER A 58 -6.22 0.54 -10.08
C SER A 58 -5.22 1.54 -10.63
N GLU A 59 -4.66 2.35 -9.74
CA GLU A 59 -3.52 3.22 -10.06
C GLU A 59 -2.22 2.43 -9.82
N ASP A 60 -1.16 2.79 -10.53
CA ASP A 60 0.18 2.26 -10.28
C ASP A 60 0.62 2.63 -8.84
N PRO A 61 0.87 1.65 -7.96
CA PRO A 61 1.29 1.93 -6.59
C PRO A 61 2.57 2.75 -6.51
N ASP A 62 3.47 2.67 -7.50
CA ASP A 62 4.74 3.39 -7.51
C ASP A 62 4.57 4.89 -7.83
N ASN A 63 3.46 5.28 -8.48
CA ASN A 63 3.15 6.67 -8.83
C ASN A 63 2.20 7.37 -7.84
N SER A 64 1.71 6.62 -6.84
CA SER A 64 0.67 7.06 -5.91
C SER A 64 1.09 8.17 -4.91
N GLY A 65 2.38 8.54 -4.87
CA GLY A 65 2.92 9.50 -3.91
C GLY A 65 2.70 9.10 -2.44
N VAL A 66 2.35 7.84 -2.16
CA VAL A 66 1.94 7.40 -0.82
C VAL A 66 3.08 7.47 0.20
N LEU A 67 4.32 7.37 -0.27
CA LEU A 67 5.54 7.54 0.54
C LEU A 67 5.95 9.00 0.72
N SER A 68 5.59 9.89 -0.21
CA SER A 68 5.91 11.32 -0.13
C SER A 68 4.81 12.13 0.57
N ASN A 69 3.58 11.61 0.61
CA ASN A 69 2.47 12.22 1.33
C ASN A 69 2.47 11.80 2.80
N THR A 70 2.90 12.72 3.68
CA THR A 70 2.97 12.51 5.12
C THR A 70 1.62 12.21 5.77
N ASN A 71 0.50 12.57 5.12
CA ASN A 71 -0.86 12.33 5.60
C ASN A 71 -1.49 11.07 4.99
N SER A 72 -0.73 10.24 4.26
CA SER A 72 -1.27 9.01 3.68
C SER A 72 -1.65 8.00 4.77
N PRO A 73 -2.72 7.19 4.57
CA PRO A 73 -3.10 6.13 5.51
C PRO A 73 -1.98 5.13 5.79
N PHE A 74 -1.07 4.96 4.83
CA PHE A 74 0.12 4.13 4.95
C PHE A 74 1.18 4.78 5.85
N MET A 75 1.52 6.05 5.61
CA MET A 75 2.51 6.76 6.42
C MET A 75 2.06 6.93 7.87
N ASN A 76 0.77 7.17 8.10
CA ASN A 76 0.17 7.24 9.43
C ASN A 76 0.32 5.95 10.25
N LYS A 77 0.50 4.79 9.60
CA LYS A 77 0.75 3.51 10.28
C LYS A 77 2.23 3.21 10.44
N ILE A 78 3.04 3.51 9.42
CA ILE A 78 4.47 3.17 9.43
C ILE A 78 5.28 4.10 10.30
N LEU A 79 4.98 5.40 10.30
CA LEU A 79 5.77 6.38 11.04
C LEU A 79 5.80 6.10 12.56
N PRO A 80 4.65 5.84 13.23
CA PRO A 80 4.66 5.44 14.64
C PRO A 80 5.42 4.14 14.90
N LEU A 81 5.33 3.16 13.99
CA LEU A 81 6.02 1.88 14.12
C LEU A 81 7.55 2.05 14.01
N ALA A 82 8.02 2.86 13.07
CA ALA A 82 9.43 3.19 12.91
C ALA A 82 9.98 3.90 14.15
N ILE A 83 9.24 4.88 14.69
CA ILE A 83 9.59 5.58 15.93
C ILE A 83 9.69 4.59 17.10
N SER A 84 8.72 3.67 17.22
CA SER A 84 8.73 2.64 18.27
C SER A 84 9.94 1.72 18.17
N GLY A 85 10.30 1.27 16.95
CA GLY A 85 11.48 0.43 16.73
C GLY A 85 12.78 1.12 17.15
N ILE A 86 12.95 2.40 16.80
CA ILE A 86 14.13 3.18 17.20
C ILE A 86 14.19 3.34 18.73
N LEU A 87 13.06 3.68 19.36
CA LEU A 87 12.99 3.82 20.83
C LEU A 87 13.32 2.51 21.55
N LEU A 88 12.86 1.37 21.02
CA LEU A 88 13.16 0.05 21.58
C LEU A 88 14.67 -0.24 21.55
N ILE A 89 15.33 0.02 20.42
CA ILE A 89 16.78 -0.19 20.27
C ILE A 89 17.54 0.68 21.28
N ILE A 90 17.17 1.95 21.41
CA ILE A 90 17.77 2.88 22.38
C ILE A 90 17.54 2.38 23.83
N GLY A 91 16.35 1.90 24.13
CA GLY A 91 16.00 1.35 25.44
C GLY A 91 16.86 0.13 25.80
N ILE A 92 17.10 -0.78 24.86
CA ILE A 92 17.94 -1.95 25.08
C ILE A 92 19.40 -1.54 25.35
N ILE A 93 19.94 -0.60 24.56
CA ILE A 93 21.32 -0.13 24.72
C ILE A 93 21.53 0.51 26.10
N THR A 94 20.61 1.40 26.50
CA THR A 94 20.70 2.10 27.80
C THR A 94 20.57 1.13 28.97
N LEU A 95 19.71 0.10 28.86
CA LEU A 95 19.56 -0.94 29.86
C LEU A 95 20.85 -1.78 30.03
N LEU A 96 21.48 -2.19 28.93
CA LEU A 96 22.74 -2.95 28.98
C LEU A 96 23.86 -2.15 29.66
N ILE A 97 24.00 -0.87 29.34
CA ILE A 97 24.99 0.01 29.97
C ILE A 97 24.73 0.13 31.47
N GLY A 98 23.47 0.32 31.87
CA GLY A 98 23.08 0.39 33.28
C GLY A 98 23.43 -0.88 34.07
N VAL A 99 23.18 -2.05 33.50
CA VAL A 99 23.53 -3.34 34.12
C VAL A 99 25.04 -3.49 34.31
N ILE A 100 25.83 -3.14 33.28
CA ILE A 100 27.29 -3.22 33.35
C ILE A 100 27.83 -2.31 34.46
N LEU A 101 27.37 -1.06 34.52
CA LEU A 101 27.78 -0.11 35.55
C LEU A 101 27.43 -0.59 36.95
N SER A 102 26.21 -1.13 37.13
CA SER A 102 25.78 -1.67 38.43
C SER A 102 26.65 -2.85 38.90
N LEU A 103 27.02 -3.76 37.99
CA LEU A 103 27.93 -4.88 38.31
C LEU A 103 29.34 -4.42 38.68
N VAL A 104 29.87 -3.42 37.95
CA VAL A 104 31.19 -2.83 38.25
C VAL A 104 31.18 -2.17 39.63
N ASP A 105 30.13 -1.40 39.93
CA ASP A 105 30.00 -0.71 41.21
C ASP A 105 29.87 -1.69 42.38
N TRP A 106 29.04 -2.73 42.24
CA TRP A 106 28.95 -3.79 43.25
C TRP A 106 30.30 -4.49 43.48
N LYS A 107 31.02 -4.83 42.41
CA LYS A 107 32.36 -5.42 42.53
C LYS A 107 33.34 -4.48 43.24
N ASN A 108 33.28 -3.18 42.96
CA ASN A 108 34.12 -2.19 43.61
C ASN A 108 33.84 -2.10 45.13
N ILE A 109 32.56 -2.09 45.53
CA ILE A 109 32.14 -2.09 46.94
C ILE A 109 32.62 -3.34 47.67
N GLN A 110 32.51 -4.52 47.05
CA GLN A 110 32.98 -5.79 47.63
C GLN A 110 34.51 -5.80 47.81
N ASN A 111 35.26 -5.27 46.85
CA ASN A 111 36.72 -5.17 46.96
C ASN A 111 37.14 -4.20 48.06
N ASN A 112 36.45 -3.06 48.20
CA ASN A 112 36.77 -2.07 49.23
C ASN A 112 36.54 -2.63 50.65
N LYS A 113 35.48 -3.45 50.85
CA LYS A 113 35.20 -4.10 52.14
C LYS A 113 36.21 -5.18 52.55
N ARG A 114 37.01 -5.73 51.62
CA ARG A 114 38.00 -6.79 51.90
C ARG A 114 39.39 -6.23 52.25
N ASN A 115 39.60 -4.92 52.09
CA ASN A 115 40.87 -4.24 52.36
C ASN A 115 40.90 -3.52 53.73
N PHE A 116 39.91 -3.78 54.59
CA PHE A 116 39.85 -3.34 55.98
C PHE A 116 39.86 -4.54 56.92
#